data_AF-A0A4R0RMH6-F1
#
_entry.id   AF-A0A4R0RMH6-F1
#
_cell.length_a   1.000
_cell.length_b   1.000
_cell.length_c   1.000
_cell.angle_alpha   90.00
_cell.angle_beta   90.00
_cell.angle_gamma   90.00
#
_symmetry.space_group_name_H-M   'P 1'
#
loop_
_entity.id
_entity.type
_entity.pdbx_description
1 polymer ?
#
loop_
_entity_poly.entity_id
_entity_poly.type
_entity_poly.pdbx_seq_one_letter_code
_entity_poly.pdbx_strand_id
1 'polypeptide(L)'
;MGSGDATDTNEYPCLIRVTDGKDLKLSTKVEPGDLEKFHATYGTLLKASMGSLRKRDKKREKQRQEDAARRKRRLAEQIAVEGPKRGNGRRKRQRLVKRAIRLEETRKRSQEREEAKGKTRAA
;
A
#
# COMPACT_ATOMS: atom_id res chain seq x y z
N MET A 1 -8.72 40.39 6.60
CA MET A 1 -9.88 39.50 6.85
C MET A 1 -10.40 39.03 5.50
N GLY A 2 -10.12 37.78 5.15
CA GLY A 2 -10.71 37.08 4.01
C GLY A 2 -11.14 35.72 4.52
N SER A 3 -12.37 35.69 5.03
CA SER A 3 -13.09 34.51 5.54
C SER A 3 -13.51 33.61 4.39
N GLY A 4 -13.32 32.29 4.51
CA GLY A 4 -13.84 31.36 3.52
C GLY A 4 -13.51 29.89 3.73
N ASP A 5 -13.69 29.35 4.93
CA ASP A 5 -13.93 27.90 5.08
C ASP A 5 -15.43 27.65 4.82
N ALA A 6 -15.79 27.49 3.55
CA ALA A 6 -17.10 27.03 3.11
C ALA A 6 -16.90 26.27 1.80
N THR A 7 -16.79 24.95 1.89
CA THR A 7 -16.78 23.97 0.77
C THR A 7 -16.62 24.60 -0.61
N ASP A 8 -15.40 24.82 -1.06
CA ASP A 8 -15.09 25.47 -2.34
C ASP A 8 -15.72 24.68 -3.50
N THR A 9 -16.92 25.07 -3.92
CA THR A 9 -17.56 24.63 -5.18
C THR A 9 -17.04 25.41 -6.38
N ASN A 10 -15.88 26.04 -6.23
CA ASN A 10 -15.28 26.85 -7.27
C ASN A 10 -14.56 25.93 -8.26
N GLU A 11 -14.97 26.00 -9.52
CA GLU A 11 -14.30 25.29 -10.59
C GLU A 11 -13.15 26.15 -11.12
N TYR A 12 -11.95 25.57 -11.16
CA TYR A 12 -10.75 26.28 -11.58
C TYR A 12 -10.17 25.67 -12.85
N PRO A 13 -9.76 26.50 -13.82
CA PRO A 13 -9.09 26.00 -15.01
C PRO A 13 -7.67 25.54 -14.70
N CYS A 14 -7.22 24.51 -15.42
CA CYS A 14 -5.90 23.94 -15.30
C CYS A 14 -4.99 24.39 -16.46
N LEU A 15 -3.75 24.76 -16.18
CA LEU A 15 -2.76 25.11 -17.21
C LEU A 15 -1.75 23.98 -17.39
N ILE A 16 -1.64 23.46 -18.61
CA ILE A 16 -0.74 22.37 -18.97
C ILE A 16 0.32 22.92 -19.92
N ARG A 17 1.60 22.64 -19.62
CA ARG A 17 2.75 23.04 -20.44
C ARG A 17 3.58 21.82 -20.76
N VAL A 18 4.01 21.70 -22.01
CA VAL A 18 4.86 20.62 -22.50
C VAL A 18 6.06 21.23 -23.20
N THR A 19 7.23 20.67 -22.94
CA THR A 19 8.50 21.06 -23.57
C THR A 19 9.35 19.83 -23.80
N ASP A 20 10.07 19.80 -24.93
CA ASP A 20 11.12 18.81 -25.20
C ASP A 20 12.51 19.27 -24.68
N GLY A 21 12.54 20.35 -23.89
CA GLY A 21 13.77 20.96 -23.39
C GLY A 21 14.57 21.75 -24.44
N LYS A 22 14.08 21.80 -25.69
CA LYS A 22 14.65 22.56 -26.81
C LYS A 22 13.65 23.62 -27.29
N ASP A 23 13.24 23.53 -28.55
CA ASP A 23 12.51 24.60 -29.24
C ASP A 23 10.99 24.42 -29.18
N LEU A 24 10.51 23.18 -29.02
CA LEU A 24 9.07 22.90 -28.95
C LEU A 24 8.54 23.17 -27.55
N LYS A 25 7.75 24.23 -27.42
CA LYS A 25 7.01 24.62 -26.22
C LYS A 25 5.53 24.76 -26.56
N LEU A 26 4.70 23.96 -25.90
CA LEU A 26 3.25 23.96 -26.06
C LEU A 26 2.60 24.31 -24.72
N SER A 27 1.54 25.12 -24.76
CA SER A 27 0.75 25.47 -23.60
C SER A 27 -0.73 25.40 -23.93
N THR A 28 -1.53 24.78 -23.05
CA THR A 28 -2.98 24.72 -23.18
C THR A 28 -3.65 24.96 -21.82
N LYS A 29 -4.75 25.71 -21.84
CA LYS A 29 -5.61 25.94 -20.67
C LYS A 29 -6.83 25.02 -20.82
N VAL A 30 -7.07 24.19 -19.81
CA VAL A 30 -8.19 23.25 -19.75
C VAL A 30 -9.23 23.82 -18.80
N GLU A 31 -10.39 24.15 -19.33
CA GLU A 31 -11.54 24.57 -18.54
C GLU A 31 -12.17 23.35 -17.84
N PRO A 32 -12.77 23.53 -16.65
CA PRO A 32 -13.31 22.43 -15.84
C PRO A 32 -14.39 21.61 -16.57
N GLY A 33 -15.22 22.25 -17.42
CA GLY A 33 -16.25 21.56 -18.20
C GLY A 33 -15.75 20.61 -19.28
N ASP A 34 -14.51 20.75 -19.75
CA ASP A 34 -13.91 19.88 -20.79
C ASP A 34 -12.88 18.89 -20.22
N LEU A 35 -12.74 18.84 -18.89
CA LEU A 35 -11.73 18.04 -18.21
C LEU A 35 -11.88 16.54 -18.50
N GLU A 36 -13.10 16.02 -18.57
CA GLU A 36 -13.33 14.60 -18.85
C GLU A 36 -12.94 14.23 -20.29
N LYS A 37 -13.28 15.06 -21.28
CA LYS A 37 -12.87 14.86 -22.68
C LYS A 37 -11.35 14.97 -22.84
N PHE A 38 -10.74 15.93 -22.15
CA PHE A 38 -9.30 16.10 -22.12
C PHE A 38 -8.62 14.86 -21.51
N HIS A 39 -9.10 14.36 -20.38
CA HIS A 39 -8.57 13.15 -19.74
C HIS A 39 -8.70 11.90 -20.62
N ALA A 40 -9.82 11.72 -21.29
CA ALA A 40 -10.02 10.59 -22.20
C ALA A 40 -8.99 10.62 -23.34
N THR A 41 -8.89 11.73 -24.06
CA THR A 41 -8.01 11.89 -25.23
C THR A 41 -6.53 11.91 -24.86
N TYR A 42 -6.15 12.74 -23.89
CA TYR A 42 -4.77 12.85 -23.42
C TYR A 42 -4.30 11.55 -22.76
N GLY A 43 -5.16 10.89 -21.99
CA GLY A 43 -4.87 9.60 -21.37
C GLY A 43 -4.61 8.49 -22.39
N THR A 44 -5.37 8.42 -23.49
CA THR A 44 -5.08 7.50 -24.59
C THR A 44 -3.75 7.82 -25.28
N LEU A 45 -3.47 9.10 -25.53
CA LEU A 45 -2.21 9.53 -26.15
C LEU A 45 -0.99 9.13 -25.30
N LEU A 46 -1.05 9.38 -24.00
CA LEU A 46 0.01 9.03 -23.05
C LEU A 46 0.25 7.52 -22.95
N LYS A 47 -0.81 6.72 -22.93
CA LYS A 47 -0.68 5.24 -22.89
C LYS A 47 -0.06 4.69 -24.18
N ALA A 48 -0.37 5.30 -25.32
CA ALA A 48 0.21 4.93 -26.61
C ALA A 48 1.69 5.35 -26.72
N SER A 49 2.05 6.54 -26.25
CA SER A 49 3.41 7.07 -26.37
C SER A 49 4.39 6.48 -25.33
N MET A 50 3.94 6.21 -24.11
CA MET A 50 4.80 5.72 -23.01
C MET A 50 4.83 4.18 -22.89
N GLY A 51 4.89 3.48 -24.02
CA GLY A 51 4.86 2.01 -24.07
C GLY A 51 6.21 1.31 -23.79
N SER A 52 7.33 2.04 -23.77
CA SER A 52 8.69 1.48 -23.67
C SER A 52 9.12 1.07 -22.26
N LEU A 53 8.26 1.27 -21.25
CA LEU A 53 8.54 0.89 -19.88
C LEU A 53 8.56 -0.65 -19.72
N ARG A 54 9.42 -1.13 -18.82
CA ARG A 54 9.48 -2.56 -18.50
C ARG A 54 8.12 -3.03 -17.97
N LYS A 55 7.61 -4.14 -18.54
CA LYS A 55 6.35 -4.75 -18.10
C LYS A 55 6.41 -5.10 -16.61
N ARG A 56 5.31 -4.82 -15.91
CA ARG A 56 5.12 -5.24 -14.52
C ARG A 56 5.09 -6.76 -14.43
N ASP A 57 5.98 -7.32 -13.61
CA ASP A 57 6.03 -8.75 -13.32
C ASP A 57 4.85 -9.17 -12.42
N LYS A 58 3.65 -9.32 -13.01
CA LYS A 58 2.41 -9.68 -12.29
C LYS A 58 2.57 -10.92 -11.42
N LYS A 59 3.35 -11.91 -11.88
CA LYS A 59 3.66 -13.13 -11.13
C LYS A 59 4.43 -12.83 -9.85
N ARG A 60 5.47 -11.99 -9.92
CA ARG A 60 6.31 -11.63 -8.77
C ARG A 60 5.52 -10.81 -7.75
N GLU A 61 4.67 -9.91 -8.22
CA GLU A 61 3.83 -9.09 -7.34
C GLU A 61 2.76 -9.94 -6.65
N LYS A 62 2.08 -10.83 -7.39
CA LYS A 62 1.12 -11.79 -6.82
C LYS A 62 1.77 -12.70 -5.79
N GLN A 63 2.96 -13.26 -6.07
CA GLN A 63 3.73 -14.03 -5.11
C GLN A 63 4.06 -13.22 -3.85
N ARG A 64 4.47 -11.97 -4.00
CA ARG A 64 4.75 -11.08 -2.86
C ARG A 64 3.50 -10.83 -2.02
N GLN A 65 2.34 -10.65 -2.65
CA GLN A 65 1.06 -10.47 -1.95
C GLN A 65 0.62 -11.76 -1.23
N GLU A 66 0.74 -12.92 -1.89
CA GLU A 66 0.43 -14.23 -1.30
C GLU A 66 1.37 -14.56 -0.13
N ASP A 67 2.67 -14.28 -0.26
CA ASP A 67 3.64 -14.46 0.82
C ASP A 67 3.34 -13.53 2.00
N ALA A 68 2.98 -12.27 1.73
CA ALA A 68 2.56 -11.34 2.77
C ALA A 68 1.27 -11.82 3.47
N ALA A 69 0.29 -12.29 2.71
CA ALA A 69 -0.95 -12.86 3.26
C ALA A 69 -0.68 -14.13 4.08
N ARG A 70 0.19 -15.03 3.59
CA ARG A 70 0.60 -16.24 4.30
C ARG A 70 1.34 -15.93 5.59
N ARG A 71 2.22 -14.92 5.59
CA ARG A 71 2.90 -14.43 6.81
C ARG A 71 1.88 -13.87 7.80
N LYS A 72 0.92 -13.05 7.35
CA LYS A 72 -0.17 -12.53 8.19
C LYS A 72 -1.02 -13.64 8.80
N ARG A 73 -1.41 -14.66 8.01
CA ARG A 73 -2.17 -15.82 8.50
C ARG A 73 -1.41 -16.62 9.55
N ARG A 74 -0.12 -16.92 9.30
CA ARG A 74 0.75 -17.59 10.29
C ARG A 74 0.90 -16.79 11.58
N LEU A 75 0.93 -15.46 11.47
CA LEU A 75 0.95 -14.57 12.62
C LEU A 75 -0.40 -14.50 13.32
N ALA A 76 -1.54 -14.77 12.66
CA ALA A 76 -2.88 -14.74 13.25
C ALA A 76 -3.31 -16.09 13.86
N GLU A 77 -2.87 -17.21 13.30
CA GLU A 77 -3.18 -18.56 13.81
C GLU A 77 -2.65 -18.73 15.24
N GLN A 78 -3.54 -18.98 16.20
CA GLN A 78 -3.16 -19.35 17.56
C GLN A 78 -2.80 -20.84 17.59
N ILE A 79 -1.64 -21.18 18.18
CA ILE A 79 -1.22 -22.58 18.32
C ILE A 79 -1.89 -23.15 19.57
N ALA A 80 -2.90 -24.01 19.40
CA ALA A 80 -3.51 -24.74 20.50
C ALA A 80 -2.50 -25.70 21.15
N VAL A 81 -2.23 -25.52 22.44
CA VAL A 81 -1.35 -26.42 23.22
C VAL A 81 -2.21 -27.54 23.81
N GLU A 82 -2.50 -28.55 23.01
CA GLU A 82 -3.24 -29.73 23.46
C GLU A 82 -2.29 -30.89 23.78
N GLY A 83 -2.55 -31.58 24.90
CA GLY A 83 -1.86 -32.81 25.28
C GLY A 83 -1.52 -32.95 26.78
N PRO A 84 -1.15 -34.17 27.21
CA PRO A 84 -0.89 -34.48 28.61
C PRO A 84 0.35 -33.74 29.16
N LYS A 85 0.27 -33.28 30.42
CA LYS A 85 1.35 -32.52 31.11
C LYS A 85 2.53 -33.42 31.52
N ARG A 86 2.26 -34.70 31.77
CA ARG A 86 3.19 -35.72 32.28
C ARG A 86 3.09 -36.97 31.40
N GLY A 87 4.10 -37.85 31.47
CA GLY A 87 4.10 -39.12 30.74
C GLY A 87 4.34 -38.98 29.23
N ASN A 88 3.89 -39.98 28.47
CA ASN A 88 4.04 -40.02 27.03
C ASN A 88 3.31 -38.83 26.38
N GLY A 89 3.96 -38.12 25.45
CA GLY A 89 3.43 -36.89 24.85
C GLY A 89 3.86 -35.57 25.50
N ARG A 90 4.51 -35.58 26.68
CA ARG A 90 5.06 -34.36 27.33
C ARG A 90 6.01 -33.58 26.40
N ARG A 91 6.91 -34.29 25.71
CA ARG A 91 7.89 -33.67 24.78
C ARG A 91 7.19 -32.97 23.60
N LYS A 92 6.06 -33.51 23.12
CA LYS A 92 5.24 -32.90 22.07
C LYS A 92 4.56 -31.63 22.59
N ARG A 93 3.98 -31.67 23.79
CA ARG A 93 3.39 -30.50 24.45
C ARG A 93 4.41 -29.40 24.68
N GLN A 94 5.61 -29.71 25.18
CA GLN A 94 6.68 -28.72 25.38
C GLN A 94 7.10 -28.01 24.09
N ARG A 95 7.14 -28.73 22.96
CA ARG A 95 7.42 -28.14 21.64
C ARG A 95 6.30 -27.17 21.21
N LEU A 96 5.04 -27.51 21.47
CA LEU A 96 3.90 -26.63 21.19
C LEU A 96 3.92 -25.37 22.06
N VAL A 97 4.17 -25.51 23.37
CA VAL A 97 4.34 -24.37 24.31
C VAL A 97 5.46 -23.44 23.83
N LYS A 98 6.63 -23.98 23.50
CA LYS A 98 7.76 -23.18 23.01
C LYS A 98 7.46 -22.46 21.70
N ARG A 99 6.64 -23.05 20.82
CA ARG A 99 6.19 -22.40 19.58
C ARG A 99 5.17 -21.29 19.86
N ALA A 100 4.24 -21.51 20.78
CA ALA A 100 3.24 -20.51 21.17
C ALA A 100 3.91 -19.27 21.79
N ILE A 101 4.83 -19.47 22.74
CA ILE A 101 5.59 -18.37 23.37
C ILE A 101 6.35 -17.54 22.32
N ARG A 102 7.09 -18.21 21.42
CA ARG A 102 7.80 -17.53 20.33
C ARG A 102 6.87 -16.75 19.40
N LEU A 103 5.67 -17.28 19.12
CA LEU A 103 4.70 -16.61 18.28
C LEU A 103 4.15 -15.35 18.97
N GLU A 104 3.83 -15.44 20.26
CA GLU A 104 3.39 -14.30 21.08
C GLU A 104 4.46 -13.21 21.19
N GLU A 105 5.72 -13.59 21.42
CA GLU A 105 6.85 -12.66 21.41
C GLU A 105 6.97 -11.92 20.07
N THR A 106 6.82 -12.65 18.94
CA THR A 106 6.86 -12.01 17.61
C THR A 106 5.68 -11.09 17.35
N ARG A 107 4.48 -11.41 17.86
CA ARG A 107 3.30 -10.54 17.79
C ARG A 107 3.51 -9.26 18.58
N LYS A 108 3.97 -9.39 19.83
CA LYS A 108 4.24 -8.25 20.71
C LYS A 108 5.28 -7.30 20.10
N ARG A 109 6.39 -7.85 19.59
CA ARG A 109 7.44 -7.07 18.90
C ARG A 109 6.92 -6.38 17.62
N SER A 110 5.95 -6.98 16.94
CA SER A 110 5.31 -6.37 15.78
C SER A 110 4.37 -5.22 16.18
N GLN A 111 3.61 -5.38 17.27
CA GLN A 111 2.73 -4.33 17.80
C GLN A 111 3.54 -3.11 18.25
N GLU A 112 4.61 -3.32 19.03
CA GLU A 112 5.53 -2.26 19.48
C GLU A 112 6.13 -1.47 18.30
N ARG A 113 6.46 -2.15 17.19
CA ARG A 113 6.97 -1.50 15.97
C ARG A 113 5.93 -0.65 15.25
N GLU A 114 4.67 -1.09 15.22
CA GLU A 114 3.58 -0.32 14.60
C GLU A 114 3.20 0.89 15.48
N GLU A 115 3.17 0.73 16.80
CA GLU A 115 2.97 1.83 17.75
C GLU A 115 4.08 2.87 17.67
N ALA A 116 5.35 2.45 17.55
CA ALA A 116 6.47 3.36 17.37
C ALA A 116 6.37 4.17 16.07
N LYS A 117 6.01 3.52 14.95
CA LYS A 117 5.77 4.22 13.67
C LYS A 117 4.57 5.17 13.74
N GLY A 118 3.52 4.80 14.47
CA GLY A 118 2.35 5.64 14.69
C GLY A 118 2.72 6.92 15.44
N LYS A 119 3.54 6.80 16.50
CA LYS A 119 4.05 7.94 17.27
C LYS A 119 4.94 8.86 16.44
N THR A 120 5.81 8.33 15.59
CA THR A 120 6.66 9.16 14.70
C THR A 120 5.91 9.83 13.55
N ARG A 121 4.71 9.34 13.20
CA ARG A 121 3.87 9.93 12.15
C ARG A 121 2.90 10.99 12.68
N ALA A 122 2.63 10.96 13.98
CA ALA A 122 1.76 11.90 14.68
C ALA A 122 2.52 13.09 15.33
N ALA A 123 3.86 13.01 15.37
CA ALA A 123 4.76 14.10 15.74
C ALA A 123 5.30 14.79 14.48
#